data_AF-A0A941QY06-F1
#
_entry.id   AF-A0A941QY06-F1
#
_cell.length_a   1.000
_cell.length_b   1.000
_cell.length_c   1.000
_cell.angle_alpha   90.00
_cell.angle_beta   90.00
_cell.angle_gamma   90.00
#
_symmetry.space_group_name_H-M   'P 1'
#
loop_
_entity.id
_entity.type
_entity.pdbx_description
1 polymer ?
#
loop_
_entity_poly.entity_id
_entity_poly.type
_entity_poly.pdbx_seq_one_letter_code
_entity_poly.pdbx_strand_id
1 'polypeptide(L)'
;MKFFTVFLCTLAALLSSASAEILHYTDADGRKVYVDSPHKIPPQYRKTTQQVDVVLMTEEEKLASQKSRQQLSDDYLRKQQIRALEKKLEQMTTPVRVLGNQVLVPVSVIWRGRKARLHLLLDTGASMTVLHKGGVSSLNVSSRDSGYAQVAGGGLIKTERVVFDRIELGPYRIENKSTAVIETSGPQPFDGLLGMDILGGGRYNIDFEKQQIIWAPEKYKEFTLVLEALKHPETQSVAVGSDKE
;
A
#
# COMPACT_ATOMS: atom_id res chain seq x y z
N MET A 1 -16.98 66.39 60.31
CA MET A 1 -15.94 65.52 59.69
C MET A 1 -16.64 64.40 58.96
N LYS A 2 -16.47 64.10 57.68
CA LYS A 2 -15.81 64.70 56.51
C LYS A 2 -16.61 64.15 55.30
N PHE A 3 -16.94 65.02 54.36
CA PHE A 3 -17.38 64.64 53.01
C PHE A 3 -16.27 63.87 52.31
N PHE A 4 -16.59 62.83 51.53
CA PHE A 4 -15.72 62.42 50.43
C PHE A 4 -16.54 61.85 49.27
N THR A 5 -16.76 62.70 48.27
CA THR A 5 -17.22 62.37 46.92
C THR A 5 -16.01 61.88 46.13
N VAL A 6 -16.06 60.70 45.50
CA VAL A 6 -15.08 60.34 44.44
C VAL A 6 -15.81 59.69 43.27
N PHE A 7 -15.97 60.53 42.25
CA PHE A 7 -16.00 60.33 40.81
C PHE A 7 -15.98 58.90 40.25
N LEU A 8 -17.09 58.56 39.59
CA LEU A 8 -17.24 57.44 38.65
C LEU A 8 -16.59 57.82 37.30
N CYS A 9 -15.37 57.35 37.04
CA CYS A 9 -14.75 57.45 35.71
C CYS A 9 -15.26 56.31 34.82
N THR A 10 -16.33 56.57 34.07
CA THR A 10 -16.76 55.74 32.93
C THR A 10 -15.85 55.99 31.73
N LEU A 11 -14.74 55.26 31.64
CA LEU A 11 -13.93 55.19 30.43
C LEU A 11 -14.61 54.23 29.45
N ALA A 12 -15.51 54.75 28.62
CA ALA A 12 -16.08 54.03 27.49
C ALA A 12 -14.98 53.79 26.45
N ALA A 13 -14.34 52.62 26.49
CA ALA A 13 -13.51 52.14 25.41
C ALA A 13 -14.41 51.88 24.18
N LEU A 14 -14.37 52.81 23.23
CA LEU A 14 -14.87 52.64 21.88
C LEU A 14 -14.11 51.49 21.22
N LEU A 15 -14.63 50.27 21.37
CA LEU A 15 -14.27 49.12 20.55
C LEU A 15 -14.78 49.39 19.13
N SER A 16 -13.93 50.02 18.31
CA SER A 16 -14.18 50.11 16.87
C SER A 16 -13.99 48.72 16.29
N SER A 17 -15.11 48.03 16.02
CA SER A 17 -15.12 46.79 15.24
C SER A 17 -14.58 47.10 13.86
N ALA A 18 -13.33 46.70 13.59
CA ALA A 18 -12.76 46.77 12.24
C ALA A 18 -13.55 45.80 11.34
N SER A 19 -14.51 46.32 10.58
CA SER A 19 -15.17 45.59 9.50
C SER A 19 -14.20 45.46 8.34
N ALA A 20 -13.79 44.24 7.99
CA ALA A 20 -13.00 43.98 6.80
C ALA A 20 -13.94 43.96 5.59
N GLU A 21 -14.05 45.09 4.90
CA GLU A 21 -14.89 45.22 3.72
C GLU A 21 -14.12 44.79 2.46
N ILE A 22 -14.57 43.72 1.81
CA ILE A 22 -13.98 43.26 0.55
C ILE A 22 -14.64 44.03 -0.60
N LEU A 23 -13.83 44.78 -1.34
CA LEU A 23 -14.24 45.55 -2.51
C LEU A 23 -13.74 44.87 -3.78
N HIS A 24 -14.42 45.06 -4.90
CA HIS A 24 -13.87 44.66 -6.19
C HIS A 24 -14.02 45.74 -7.26
N TYR A 25 -13.08 45.76 -8.21
CA TYR A 25 -13.15 46.56 -9.44
C TYR A 25 -12.83 45.68 -10.66
N THR A 26 -13.23 46.12 -11.84
CA THR A 26 -12.86 45.45 -13.11
C THR A 26 -11.77 46.29 -13.79
N ASP A 27 -10.64 45.68 -14.14
CA ASP A 27 -9.53 46.37 -14.81
C ASP A 27 -9.80 46.56 -16.32
N ALA A 28 -8.87 47.22 -17.02
CA ALA A 28 -8.97 47.48 -18.46
C ALA A 28 -9.02 46.20 -19.32
N ASP A 29 -8.53 45.08 -18.80
CA ASP A 29 -8.54 43.77 -19.47
C ASP A 29 -9.82 42.96 -19.16
N GLY A 30 -10.77 43.54 -18.40
CA GLY A 30 -12.02 42.90 -18.02
C GLY A 30 -11.91 41.94 -16.83
N ARG A 31 -10.80 41.95 -16.07
CA ARG A 31 -10.60 41.05 -14.92
C ARG A 31 -11.14 41.68 -13.64
N LYS A 32 -11.88 40.90 -12.84
CA LYS A 32 -12.33 41.31 -11.50
C LYS A 32 -11.17 41.19 -10.50
N VAL A 33 -10.78 42.30 -9.90
CA VAL A 33 -9.73 42.41 -8.89
C VAL A 33 -10.37 42.74 -7.54
N TYR A 34 -10.10 41.90 -6.53
CA TYR A 34 -10.62 42.05 -5.17
C TYR A 34 -9.58 42.70 -4.26
N VAL A 35 -10.00 43.62 -3.40
CA VAL A 35 -9.14 44.34 -2.45
C VAL A 35 -9.82 44.44 -1.08
N ASP A 36 -9.01 44.58 -0.03
CA ASP A 36 -9.41 44.67 1.38
C ASP A 36 -9.53 46.12 1.89
N SER A 37 -9.30 47.13 1.02
CA SER A 37 -9.36 48.54 1.38
C SER A 37 -9.52 49.47 0.16
N PRO A 38 -10.30 50.56 0.26
CA PRO A 38 -10.53 51.50 -0.86
C PRO A 38 -9.25 52.13 -1.44
N HIS A 39 -8.23 52.35 -0.61
CA HIS A 39 -6.96 52.95 -1.04
C HIS A 39 -6.16 52.06 -1.99
N LYS A 40 -6.41 50.75 -1.99
CA LYS A 40 -5.78 49.79 -2.92
C LYS A 40 -6.43 49.79 -4.30
N ILE A 41 -7.51 50.57 -4.50
CA ILE A 41 -8.18 50.74 -5.80
C ILE A 41 -7.52 51.91 -6.57
N PRO A 42 -6.98 51.67 -7.78
CA PRO A 42 -6.42 52.72 -8.62
C PRO A 42 -7.46 53.81 -8.92
N PRO A 43 -7.06 55.12 -8.97
CA PRO A 43 -7.99 56.23 -9.12
C PRO A 43 -8.97 56.09 -10.28
N GLN A 44 -8.52 55.55 -11.42
CA GLN A 44 -9.36 55.34 -12.60
C GLN A 44 -10.52 54.35 -12.42
N TYR A 45 -10.43 53.43 -11.44
CA TYR A 45 -11.43 52.37 -11.23
C TYR A 45 -12.34 52.62 -10.01
N ARG A 46 -12.08 53.67 -9.22
CA ARG A 46 -12.82 53.94 -7.98
C ARG A 46 -14.32 54.16 -8.17
N LYS A 47 -14.73 54.72 -9.32
CA LYS A 47 -16.15 55.01 -9.63
C LYS A 47 -16.97 53.77 -10.01
N THR A 48 -16.33 52.65 -10.32
CA THR A 48 -16.98 51.40 -10.76
C THR A 48 -16.91 50.31 -9.68
N THR A 49 -16.59 50.70 -8.44
CA THR A 49 -16.41 49.77 -7.32
C THR A 49 -17.77 49.24 -6.88
N GLN A 50 -17.87 47.92 -6.77
CA GLN A 50 -18.99 47.25 -6.10
C GLN A 50 -18.48 46.64 -4.81
N GLN A 51 -19.13 46.95 -3.68
CA GLN A 51 -18.95 46.21 -2.45
C GLN A 51 -19.33 44.75 -2.69
N VAL A 52 -18.48 43.83 -2.24
CA VAL A 52 -18.88 42.44 -2.16
C VAL A 52 -19.75 42.34 -0.93
N ASP A 53 -21.04 42.03 -1.08
CA ASP A 53 -21.88 41.71 0.06
C ASP A 53 -21.23 40.55 0.80
N VAL A 54 -20.69 40.84 1.98
CA VAL A 54 -20.18 39.82 2.88
C VAL A 54 -21.41 39.10 3.42
N VAL A 55 -21.79 38.01 2.75
CA VAL A 55 -22.83 37.12 3.26
C VAL A 55 -22.27 36.50 4.53
N LEU A 56 -22.76 37.00 5.68
CA LEU A 56 -22.48 36.40 6.97
C LEU A 56 -23.14 35.03 6.98
N MET A 57 -22.33 33.99 6.78
CA MET A 57 -22.80 32.61 6.91
C MET A 57 -23.43 32.46 8.29
N THR A 58 -24.62 31.87 8.36
CA THR A 58 -25.23 31.50 9.64
C THR A 58 -24.30 30.52 10.36
N GLU A 59 -24.42 30.42 11.69
CA GLU A 59 -23.65 29.42 12.43
C GLU A 59 -23.93 27.99 11.94
N GLU A 60 -25.15 27.73 11.45
CA GLU A 60 -25.52 26.46 10.80
C GLU A 60 -24.75 26.24 9.49
N GLU A 61 -24.65 27.24 8.63
CA GLU A 61 -23.91 27.17 7.37
C GLU A 61 -22.40 27.02 7.60
N LYS A 62 -21.84 27.70 8.61
CA LYS A 62 -20.45 27.53 9.03
C LYS A 62 -20.20 26.11 9.52
N LEU A 63 -21.08 25.59 10.38
CA LEU A 63 -20.98 24.23 10.90
C LEU A 63 -21.11 23.19 9.78
N ALA A 64 -22.03 23.39 8.84
CA ALA A 64 -22.19 22.52 7.68
C ALA A 64 -20.96 22.53 6.76
N SER A 65 -20.38 23.71 6.51
CA SER A 65 -19.14 23.88 5.74
C SER A 65 -17.95 23.19 6.42
N GLN A 66 -17.81 23.34 7.74
CA GLN A 66 -16.77 22.65 8.52
C GLN A 66 -16.94 21.13 8.48
N LYS A 67 -18.17 20.63 8.70
CA LYS A 67 -18.49 19.20 8.60
C LYS A 67 -18.18 18.65 7.21
N SER A 68 -18.55 19.37 6.14
CA SER A 68 -18.26 18.98 4.77
C SER A 68 -16.75 18.90 4.49
N ARG A 69 -15.97 19.90 4.93
CA ARG A 69 -14.51 19.88 4.81
C ARG A 69 -13.88 18.71 5.58
N GLN A 70 -14.39 18.42 6.78
CA GLN A 70 -13.93 17.30 7.58
C GLN A 70 -14.25 15.96 6.89
N GLN A 71 -15.48 15.78 6.40
CA GLN A 71 -15.87 14.59 5.65
C GLN A 71 -15.01 14.37 4.40
N LEU A 72 -14.70 15.44 3.65
CA LEU A 72 -13.81 15.36 2.49
C LEU A 72 -12.39 14.92 2.88
N SER A 73 -11.86 15.45 3.99
CA SER A 73 -10.56 15.06 4.53
C SER A 73 -10.55 13.59 4.96
N ASP A 74 -11.61 13.14 5.63
CA ASP A 74 -11.75 11.76 6.12
C ASP A 74 -11.89 10.76 4.96
N ASP A 75 -12.69 11.09 3.93
CA ASP A 75 -12.80 10.30 2.70
C ASP A 75 -11.46 10.19 1.96
N TYR A 76 -10.71 11.31 1.89
CA TYR A 76 -9.38 11.30 1.30
C TYR A 76 -8.42 10.37 2.05
N LEU A 77 -8.34 10.48 3.38
CA LEU A 77 -7.49 9.63 4.21
C LEU A 77 -7.89 8.16 4.09
N ARG A 78 -9.19 7.87 4.11
CA ARG A 78 -9.73 6.52 3.91
C ARG A 78 -9.32 5.93 2.56
N LYS A 79 -9.46 6.68 1.47
CA LYS A 79 -9.03 6.25 0.13
C LYS A 79 -7.53 5.94 0.10
N GLN A 80 -6.71 6.73 0.79
CA GLN A 80 -5.28 6.43 0.91
C GLN A 80 -5.02 5.13 1.68
N GLN A 81 -5.71 4.89 2.79
CA GLN A 81 -5.60 3.66 3.58
C GLN A 81 -5.99 2.42 2.77
N ILE A 82 -7.11 2.49 2.03
CA ILE A 82 -7.58 1.42 1.13
C ILE A 82 -6.48 1.07 0.12
N ARG A 83 -5.94 2.07 -0.59
CA ARG A 83 -4.88 1.85 -1.60
C ARG A 83 -3.62 1.24 -0.99
N ALA A 84 -3.24 1.69 0.22
CA ALA A 84 -2.08 1.15 0.92
C ALA A 84 -2.28 -0.33 1.31
N LEU A 85 -3.48 -0.69 1.79
CA LEU A 85 -3.82 -2.06 2.15
C LEU A 85 -3.92 -2.98 0.93
N GLU A 86 -4.55 -2.52 -0.15
CA GLU A 86 -4.63 -3.26 -1.42
C GLU A 86 -3.22 -3.60 -1.93
N LYS A 87 -2.33 -2.60 -1.99
CA LYS A 87 -0.93 -2.82 -2.38
C LYS A 87 -0.21 -3.80 -1.45
N LYS A 88 -0.50 -3.74 -0.15
CA LYS A 88 0.10 -4.65 0.83
C LYS A 88 -0.38 -6.09 0.63
N LEU A 89 -1.67 -6.29 0.43
CA LEU A 89 -2.27 -7.60 0.15
C LEU A 89 -1.72 -8.19 -1.16
N GLU A 90 -1.58 -7.38 -2.21
CA GLU A 90 -0.98 -7.80 -3.48
C GLU A 90 0.45 -8.33 -3.26
N GLN A 91 1.27 -7.61 -2.49
CA GLN A 91 2.64 -8.02 -2.15
C GLN A 91 2.71 -9.29 -1.28
N MET A 92 1.63 -9.69 -0.63
CA MET A 92 1.52 -10.92 0.16
C MET A 92 1.05 -12.12 -0.67
N THR A 93 0.85 -11.93 -1.98
CA THR A 93 0.46 -13.02 -2.88
C THR A 93 1.51 -13.27 -3.95
N THR A 94 1.50 -14.46 -4.53
CA THR A 94 2.32 -14.78 -5.69
C THR A 94 1.50 -15.59 -6.67
N PRO A 95 1.25 -15.08 -7.88
CA PRO A 95 0.61 -15.86 -8.94
C PRO A 95 1.40 -17.13 -9.23
N VAL A 96 0.71 -18.23 -9.41
CA VAL A 96 1.29 -19.54 -9.75
C VAL A 96 0.57 -20.15 -10.93
N ARG A 97 1.19 -21.14 -11.57
CA ARG A 97 0.53 -21.96 -12.59
C ARG A 97 0.14 -23.29 -11.97
N VAL A 98 -1.13 -23.65 -12.08
CA VAL A 98 -1.64 -24.94 -11.60
C VAL A 98 -1.82 -25.88 -12.80
N LEU A 99 -1.11 -27.02 -12.80
CA LEU A 99 -1.17 -28.05 -13.83
C LEU A 99 -1.60 -29.38 -13.19
N GLY A 100 -2.89 -29.69 -13.24
CA GLY A 100 -3.45 -30.82 -12.50
C GLY A 100 -3.29 -30.60 -10.99
N ASN A 101 -2.54 -31.48 -10.31
CA ASN A 101 -2.20 -31.35 -8.90
C ASN A 101 -0.84 -30.66 -8.64
N GLN A 102 -0.17 -30.18 -9.69
CA GLN A 102 1.14 -29.55 -9.60
C GLN A 102 1.01 -28.04 -9.55
N VAL A 103 1.77 -27.41 -8.66
CA VAL A 103 1.83 -25.96 -8.53
C VAL A 103 3.21 -25.48 -8.92
N LEU A 104 3.30 -24.75 -10.03
CA LEU A 104 4.53 -24.16 -10.51
C LEU A 104 4.66 -22.73 -10.03
N VAL A 105 5.74 -22.47 -9.31
CA VAL A 105 5.99 -21.23 -8.60
C VAL A 105 7.08 -20.45 -9.34
N PRO A 106 6.84 -19.18 -9.71
CA PRO A 106 7.87 -18.34 -10.31
C PRO A 106 8.93 -18.00 -9.26
N VAL A 107 10.18 -18.30 -9.58
CA VAL A 107 11.33 -18.04 -8.72
C VAL A 107 12.40 -17.34 -9.55
N SER A 108 13.07 -16.35 -8.97
CA SER A 108 14.28 -15.81 -9.56
C SER A 108 15.50 -16.19 -8.76
N VAL A 109 16.55 -16.62 -9.44
CA VAL A 109 17.85 -16.90 -8.82
C VAL A 109 18.90 -15.93 -9.36
N ILE A 110 19.72 -15.40 -8.46
CA ILE A 110 20.78 -14.44 -8.76
C ILE A 110 22.11 -15.06 -8.39
N TRP A 111 23.06 -15.01 -9.33
CA TRP A 111 24.42 -15.50 -9.15
C TRP A 111 25.42 -14.60 -9.85
N ARG A 112 26.39 -14.07 -9.10
CA ARG A 112 27.40 -13.11 -9.54
C ARG A 112 26.81 -11.96 -10.36
N GLY A 113 25.71 -11.39 -9.86
CA GLY A 113 24.99 -10.29 -10.50
C GLY A 113 24.15 -10.65 -11.73
N ARG A 114 24.16 -11.92 -12.18
CA ARG A 114 23.28 -12.41 -13.26
C ARG A 114 22.00 -13.00 -12.69
N LYS A 115 20.89 -12.86 -13.42
CA LYS A 115 19.55 -13.30 -12.98
C LYS A 115 18.96 -14.31 -13.96
N ALA A 116 18.43 -15.42 -13.43
CA ALA A 116 17.58 -16.34 -14.17
C ALA A 116 16.20 -16.40 -13.53
N ARG A 117 15.15 -16.53 -14.37
CA ARG A 117 13.77 -16.73 -13.94
C ARG A 117 13.37 -18.16 -14.24
N LEU A 118 12.83 -18.83 -13.23
CA LEU A 118 12.54 -20.26 -13.21
C LEU A 118 11.08 -20.47 -12.81
N HIS A 119 10.50 -21.58 -13.23
CA HIS A 119 9.26 -22.11 -12.67
C HIS A 119 9.58 -23.40 -11.93
N LEU A 120 9.50 -23.36 -10.60
CA LEU A 120 9.79 -24.53 -9.77
C LEU A 120 8.51 -25.22 -9.34
N LEU A 121 8.50 -26.55 -9.37
CA LEU A 121 7.40 -27.33 -8.80
C LEU A 121 7.46 -27.23 -7.27
N LEU A 122 6.36 -26.80 -6.65
CA LEU A 122 6.21 -26.83 -5.20
C LEU A 122 6.19 -28.29 -4.74
N ASP A 123 7.20 -28.70 -3.97
CA ASP A 123 7.36 -30.08 -3.51
C ASP A 123 7.64 -30.13 -2.00
N THR A 124 6.60 -30.42 -1.22
CA THR A 124 6.70 -30.57 0.25
C THR A 124 7.40 -31.87 0.67
N GLY A 125 7.59 -32.82 -0.24
CA GLY A 125 8.34 -34.06 0.00
C GLY A 125 9.85 -33.90 -0.18
N ALA A 126 10.29 -32.85 -0.88
CA ALA A 126 11.70 -32.54 -1.06
C ALA A 126 12.26 -31.78 0.15
N SER A 127 13.28 -32.33 0.80
CA SER A 127 13.97 -31.65 1.91
C SER A 127 14.84 -30.48 1.45
N MET A 128 15.32 -30.52 0.20
CA MET A 128 16.16 -29.48 -0.41
C MET A 128 15.58 -28.99 -1.73
N THR A 129 15.83 -27.73 -2.05
CA THR A 129 15.51 -27.15 -3.35
C THR A 129 16.50 -27.64 -4.41
N VAL A 130 15.96 -28.15 -5.52
CA VAL A 130 16.71 -28.75 -6.62
C VAL A 130 16.43 -27.96 -7.89
N LEU A 131 17.46 -27.57 -8.63
CA LEU A 131 17.35 -26.86 -9.90
C LEU A 131 17.85 -27.73 -11.04
N HIS A 132 17.17 -27.66 -12.19
CA HIS A 132 17.64 -28.30 -13.41
C HIS A 132 18.78 -27.47 -14.02
N LYS A 133 19.86 -28.12 -14.43
CA LYS A 133 21.01 -27.46 -15.04
C LYS A 133 20.63 -26.61 -16.25
N GLY A 134 19.69 -27.08 -17.06
CA GLY A 134 19.14 -26.35 -18.21
C GLY A 134 18.53 -24.99 -17.82
N GLY A 135 17.76 -24.93 -16.73
CA GLY A 135 17.09 -23.70 -16.27
C GLY A 135 18.07 -22.62 -15.79
N VAL A 136 19.21 -23.01 -15.24
CA VAL A 136 20.25 -22.09 -14.74
C VAL A 136 21.43 -21.91 -15.69
N SER A 137 21.37 -22.50 -16.89
CA SER A 137 22.46 -22.51 -17.87
C SER A 137 22.97 -21.10 -18.24
N SER A 138 22.05 -20.14 -18.41
CA SER A 138 22.37 -18.73 -18.74
C SER A 138 23.29 -18.05 -17.72
N LEU A 139 23.35 -18.55 -16.49
CA LEU A 139 24.16 -18.00 -15.42
C LEU A 139 25.62 -18.48 -15.48
N ASN A 140 25.91 -19.56 -16.21
CA ASN A 140 27.22 -20.24 -16.20
C ASN A 140 27.70 -20.55 -14.78
N VAL A 141 26.80 -21.10 -13.95
CA VAL A 141 27.10 -21.42 -12.56
C VAL A 141 28.28 -22.38 -12.45
N SER A 142 29.20 -22.09 -11.53
CA SER A 142 30.24 -23.03 -11.12
C SER A 142 29.82 -23.72 -9.82
N SER A 143 29.80 -25.05 -9.82
CA SER A 143 29.54 -25.84 -8.62
C SER A 143 30.66 -25.67 -7.59
N ARG A 144 30.34 -25.62 -6.29
CA ARG A 144 31.36 -25.71 -5.23
C ARG A 144 31.93 -27.12 -5.16
N ASP A 145 31.06 -28.10 -4.96
CA ASP A 145 31.41 -29.52 -4.90
C ASP A 145 30.30 -30.38 -5.54
N SER A 146 30.61 -31.63 -5.84
CA SER A 146 29.64 -32.65 -6.23
C SER A 146 29.27 -33.55 -5.04
N GLY A 147 28.01 -34.00 -4.99
CA GLY A 147 27.50 -34.94 -4.00
C GLY A 147 26.45 -35.86 -4.59
N TYR A 148 25.69 -36.53 -3.73
CA TYR A 148 24.56 -37.37 -4.10
C TYR A 148 23.32 -37.00 -3.28
N ALA A 149 22.16 -37.02 -3.93
CA ALA A 149 20.86 -36.91 -3.29
C ALA A 149 20.12 -38.24 -3.43
N GLN A 150 19.46 -38.66 -2.34
CA GLN A 150 18.59 -39.84 -2.34
C GLN A 150 17.18 -39.43 -2.75
N VAL A 151 16.60 -40.15 -3.71
CA VAL A 151 15.20 -39.97 -4.13
C VAL A 151 14.27 -40.89 -3.34
N ALA A 152 12.95 -40.63 -3.39
CA ALA A 152 11.94 -41.41 -2.65
C ALA A 152 12.02 -42.93 -2.91
N GLY A 153 12.44 -43.34 -4.11
CA GLY A 153 12.65 -44.75 -4.47
C GLY A 153 13.98 -45.37 -4.00
N GLY A 154 14.77 -44.68 -3.17
CA GLY A 154 16.05 -45.15 -2.65
C GLY A 154 17.26 -44.98 -3.60
N GLY A 155 17.03 -44.60 -4.85
CA GLY A 155 18.09 -44.31 -5.80
C GLY A 155 18.92 -43.09 -5.42
N LEU A 156 20.16 -43.03 -5.90
CA LEU A 156 21.05 -41.89 -5.74
C LEU A 156 21.22 -41.14 -7.05
N ILE A 157 21.08 -39.82 -7.01
CA ILE A 157 21.33 -38.92 -8.15
C ILE A 157 22.54 -38.07 -7.82
N LYS A 158 23.49 -37.96 -8.77
CA LYS A 158 24.63 -37.04 -8.64
C LYS A 158 24.13 -35.60 -8.71
N THR A 159 24.53 -34.79 -7.74
CA THR A 159 24.13 -33.38 -7.62
C THR A 159 25.35 -32.48 -7.56
N GLU A 160 25.29 -31.33 -8.22
CA GLU A 160 26.25 -30.24 -8.05
C GLU A 160 25.68 -29.25 -7.01
N ARG A 161 26.49 -28.82 -6.04
CA ARG A 161 26.05 -27.82 -5.06
C ARG A 161 26.39 -26.42 -5.55
N VAL A 162 25.38 -25.56 -5.71
CA VAL A 162 25.55 -24.16 -6.10
C VAL A 162 24.99 -23.26 -5.01
N VAL A 163 25.79 -22.27 -4.59
CA VAL A 163 25.37 -21.22 -3.66
C VAL A 163 25.02 -19.99 -4.49
N PHE A 164 23.73 -19.64 -4.50
CA PHE A 164 23.22 -18.44 -5.15
C PHE A 164 23.36 -17.25 -4.22
N ASP A 165 23.71 -16.08 -4.79
CA ASP A 165 23.80 -14.83 -4.04
C ASP A 165 22.43 -14.52 -3.44
N ARG A 166 21.37 -14.68 -4.24
CA ARG A 166 19.99 -14.44 -3.82
C ARG A 166 18.99 -15.32 -4.55
N ILE A 167 17.97 -15.76 -3.83
CA ILE A 167 16.75 -16.35 -4.39
C ILE A 167 15.57 -15.45 -4.03
N GLU A 168 14.77 -15.09 -5.03
CA GLU A 168 13.56 -14.28 -4.89
C GLU A 168 12.33 -15.15 -5.17
N LEU A 169 11.43 -15.21 -4.20
CA LEU A 169 10.19 -15.96 -4.23
C LEU A 169 9.10 -15.13 -3.55
N GLY A 170 8.15 -14.60 -4.33
CA GLY A 170 7.12 -13.72 -3.80
C GLY A 170 7.70 -12.57 -2.96
N PRO A 171 7.27 -12.39 -1.70
CA PRO A 171 7.81 -11.36 -0.81
C PRO A 171 9.19 -11.71 -0.23
N TYR A 172 9.67 -12.94 -0.40
CA TYR A 172 10.90 -13.42 0.23
C TYR A 172 12.12 -13.18 -0.65
N ARG A 173 13.18 -12.69 0.00
CA ARG A 173 14.54 -12.60 -0.54
C ARG A 173 15.45 -13.40 0.37
N ILE A 174 16.03 -14.45 -0.17
CA ILE A 174 16.84 -15.42 0.57
C ILE A 174 18.26 -15.29 0.06
N GLU A 175 19.13 -14.72 0.88
CA GLU A 175 20.53 -14.48 0.53
C GLU A 175 21.39 -15.73 0.78
N ASN A 176 22.46 -15.90 -0.01
CA ASN A 176 23.49 -16.93 0.16
C ASN A 176 22.93 -18.36 0.29
N LYS A 177 21.94 -18.72 -0.53
CA LYS A 177 21.23 -19.99 -0.45
C LYS A 177 21.96 -21.08 -1.25
N SER A 178 22.30 -22.18 -0.57
CA SER A 178 22.77 -23.40 -1.23
C SER A 178 21.59 -24.17 -1.81
N THR A 179 21.75 -24.64 -3.05
CA THR A 179 20.78 -25.49 -3.76
C THR A 179 21.52 -26.64 -4.46
N ALA A 180 20.80 -27.72 -4.72
CA ALA A 180 21.30 -28.79 -5.58
C ALA A 180 20.98 -28.47 -7.05
N VAL A 181 21.93 -28.70 -7.94
CA VAL A 181 21.74 -28.62 -9.38
C VAL A 181 21.94 -30.01 -9.97
N ILE A 182 20.98 -30.46 -10.77
CA ILE A 182 21.01 -31.79 -11.40
C ILE A 182 20.91 -31.69 -12.91
N GLU A 183 21.53 -32.65 -13.59
CA GLU A 183 21.26 -32.90 -14.99
C GLU A 183 19.90 -33.60 -15.12
N THR A 184 19.12 -33.23 -16.13
CA THR A 184 17.82 -33.85 -16.39
C THR A 184 17.79 -34.42 -17.79
N SER A 185 17.09 -35.53 -17.97
CA SER A 185 16.90 -36.15 -19.28
C SER A 185 15.54 -35.72 -19.86
N GLY A 186 15.59 -35.10 -21.04
CA GLY A 186 14.40 -34.67 -21.77
C GLY A 186 13.76 -33.36 -21.26
N PRO A 187 12.86 -32.77 -22.06
CA PRO A 187 12.15 -31.55 -21.68
C PRO A 187 11.21 -31.82 -20.50
N GLN A 188 11.31 -30.99 -19.47
CA GLN A 188 10.42 -30.99 -18.31
C GLN A 188 9.56 -29.72 -18.32
N PRO A 189 8.32 -29.74 -17.79
CA PRO A 189 7.45 -28.56 -17.74
C PRO A 189 7.86 -27.54 -16.66
N PHE A 190 8.89 -27.84 -15.88
CA PHE A 190 9.43 -27.02 -14.80
C PHE A 190 10.96 -27.08 -14.76
N ASP A 191 11.56 -26.09 -14.08
CA ASP A 191 13.00 -25.86 -14.00
C ASP A 191 13.63 -26.42 -12.72
N GLY A 192 12.85 -27.12 -11.90
CA GLY A 192 13.31 -27.76 -10.67
C GLY A 192 12.20 -27.98 -9.64
N LEU A 193 12.61 -28.37 -8.44
CA LEU A 193 11.77 -28.60 -7.26
C LEU A 193 12.05 -27.52 -6.21
N LEU A 194 11.00 -26.88 -5.71
CA LEU A 194 11.03 -25.96 -4.59
C LEU A 194 10.76 -26.77 -3.31
N GLY A 195 11.82 -26.97 -2.52
CA GLY A 195 11.79 -27.86 -1.36
C GLY A 195 11.52 -27.16 -0.03
N MET A 196 11.44 -27.97 1.03
CA MET A 196 11.15 -27.55 2.40
C MET A 196 12.25 -26.71 3.05
N ASP A 197 13.46 -26.73 2.53
CA ASP A 197 14.53 -25.81 2.94
C ASP A 197 14.20 -24.34 2.65
N ILE A 198 13.31 -24.07 1.69
CA ILE A 198 12.76 -22.73 1.41
C ILE A 198 11.31 -22.64 1.92
N LEU A 199 10.46 -23.60 1.56
CA LEU A 199 9.03 -23.58 1.90
C LEU A 199 8.78 -23.63 3.41
N GLY A 200 9.64 -24.31 4.17
CA GLY A 200 9.53 -24.41 5.62
C GLY A 200 9.83 -23.11 6.37
N GLY A 201 10.37 -22.09 5.70
CA GLY A 201 10.70 -20.80 6.31
C GLY A 201 9.50 -19.92 6.65
N GLY A 202 8.29 -20.27 6.21
CA GLY A 202 7.09 -19.47 6.45
C GLY A 202 5.79 -20.24 6.26
N ARG A 203 4.69 -19.67 6.75
CA ARG A 203 3.34 -20.20 6.53
C ARG A 203 2.79 -19.67 5.21
N TYR A 204 2.18 -20.54 4.43
CA TYR A 204 1.53 -20.21 3.17
C TYR A 204 0.31 -21.09 2.94
N ASN A 205 -0.65 -20.58 2.17
CA ASN A 205 -1.77 -21.35 1.65
C ASN A 205 -1.79 -21.21 0.12
N ILE A 206 -2.29 -22.22 -0.58
CA ILE A 206 -2.51 -22.16 -2.02
C ILE A 206 -4.01 -21.94 -2.25
N ASP A 207 -4.33 -20.85 -2.93
CA ASP A 207 -5.66 -20.57 -3.45
C ASP A 207 -5.70 -21.09 -4.89
N PHE A 208 -6.30 -22.27 -5.07
CA PHE A 208 -6.37 -22.95 -6.37
C PHE A 208 -7.35 -22.28 -7.33
N GLU A 209 -8.38 -21.61 -6.82
CA GLU A 209 -9.35 -20.88 -7.65
C GLU A 209 -8.71 -19.65 -8.26
N LYS A 210 -7.98 -18.86 -7.45
CA LYS A 210 -7.27 -17.66 -7.91
C LYS A 210 -5.86 -17.94 -8.44
N GLN A 211 -5.43 -19.21 -8.41
CA GLN A 211 -4.09 -19.65 -8.81
C GLN A 211 -2.97 -18.80 -8.21
N GLN A 212 -2.96 -18.69 -6.88
CA GLN A 212 -1.97 -17.91 -6.16
C GLN A 212 -1.54 -18.57 -4.85
N ILE A 213 -0.31 -18.32 -4.44
CA ILE A 213 0.14 -18.56 -3.08
C ILE A 213 -0.19 -17.31 -2.25
N ILE A 214 -0.79 -17.52 -1.09
CA ILE A 214 -1.00 -16.51 -0.05
C ILE A 214 0.06 -16.71 1.03
N TRP A 215 0.96 -15.75 1.17
CA TRP A 215 2.01 -15.75 2.19
C TRP A 215 1.50 -15.12 3.49
N ALA A 216 1.90 -15.71 4.63
CA ALA A 216 1.40 -15.30 5.96
C ALA A 216 -0.14 -15.20 6.01
N PRO A 217 -0.85 -16.32 5.79
CA PRO A 217 -2.30 -16.33 5.54
C PRO A 217 -3.13 -15.68 6.65
N GLU A 218 -2.74 -15.80 7.92
CA GLU A 218 -3.45 -15.15 9.03
C GLU A 218 -3.42 -13.61 8.91
N LYS A 219 -2.25 -13.04 8.65
CA LYS A 219 -2.10 -11.58 8.44
C LYS A 219 -2.81 -11.13 7.17
N TYR A 220 -2.79 -11.95 6.13
CA TYR A 220 -3.52 -11.67 4.89
C TYR A 220 -5.03 -11.55 5.16
N LYS A 221 -5.58 -12.49 5.94
CA LYS A 221 -6.98 -12.48 6.36
C LYS A 221 -7.31 -11.25 7.20
N GLU A 222 -6.48 -10.91 8.19
CA GLU A 222 -6.64 -9.70 9.00
C GLU A 222 -6.70 -8.43 8.14
N PHE A 223 -5.76 -8.24 7.21
CA PHE A 223 -5.75 -7.07 6.33
C PHE A 223 -6.93 -7.05 5.35
N THR A 224 -7.40 -8.23 4.93
CA THR A 224 -8.60 -8.33 4.08
C THR A 224 -9.84 -7.85 4.83
N LEU A 225 -10.03 -8.26 6.09
CA LEU A 225 -11.14 -7.80 6.93
C LEU A 225 -11.10 -6.29 7.17
N VAL A 226 -9.92 -5.73 7.42
CA VAL A 226 -9.74 -4.27 7.56
C VAL A 226 -10.07 -3.56 6.26
N LEU A 227 -9.62 -4.09 5.12
CA LEU A 227 -9.93 -3.52 3.81
C LEU A 227 -11.43 -3.54 3.51
N GLU A 228 -12.12 -4.64 3.83
CA GLU A 228 -13.58 -4.77 3.66
C GLU A 228 -14.34 -3.76 4.52
N ALA A 229 -13.97 -3.61 5.80
CA ALA A 229 -14.55 -2.59 6.68
C ALA A 229 -14.32 -1.16 6.15
N LEU A 230 -13.12 -0.90 5.62
CA LEU A 230 -12.80 0.38 4.96
C LEU A 230 -13.49 0.55 3.61
N LYS A 231 -14.00 -0.48 2.94
CA LYS A 231 -14.80 -0.34 1.72
C LYS A 231 -16.30 -0.19 2.01
N HIS A 232 -16.77 -0.81 3.10
CA HIS A 232 -18.19 -0.89 3.46
C HIS A 232 -18.41 -0.44 4.92
N PRO A 233 -18.44 0.87 5.20
CA PRO A 233 -18.54 1.39 6.57
C PRO A 233 -19.93 1.16 7.19
N GLU A 234 -20.96 1.06 6.34
CA GLU A 234 -22.37 0.96 6.71
C GLU A 234 -22.71 -0.41 7.35
N THR A 235 -21.93 -1.45 7.05
CA THR A 235 -22.25 -2.84 7.45
C THR A 235 -21.90 -3.14 8.92
N GLN A 236 -21.05 -2.34 9.56
CA GLN A 236 -20.67 -2.52 10.97
C GLN A 236 -21.60 -1.83 11.97
N SER A 237 -22.45 -0.89 11.55
CA SER A 237 -23.40 -0.20 12.45
C SER A 237 -24.62 -1.05 12.83
N VAL A 238 -24.92 -2.10 12.06
CA VAL A 238 -26.10 -2.95 12.25
C VAL A 238 -25.86 -4.05 13.31
N ALA A 239 -24.61 -4.46 13.54
CA ALA A 239 -24.29 -5.58 14.44
C ALA A 239 -24.33 -5.24 15.95
N VAL A 240 -24.49 -3.97 16.32
CA VAL A 240 -24.54 -3.53 17.74
C VAL A 240 -26.00 -3.22 18.19
N GLY A 241 -26.99 -3.37 17.31
CA GLY A 241 -28.36 -2.93 17.55
C GLY A 241 -29.40 -4.02 17.87
N SER A 242 -29.08 -5.32 17.79
CA SER A 242 -30.12 -6.37 17.82
C SER A 242 -30.26 -7.18 19.11
N ASP A 243 -29.51 -6.88 20.18
CA ASP A 243 -29.66 -7.58 21.47
C ASP A 243 -30.38 -6.69 22.50
N LYS A 244 -31.61 -6.26 22.17
CA LYS A 244 -32.63 -5.84 23.16
C LYS A 244 -34.03 -6.01 22.57
N GLU A 245 -34.58 -7.22 22.69
CA GLU A 245 -36.01 -7.45 22.94
C GLU A 245 -36.20 -8.78 23.68
#